data_AF-A0AAI8G6K7-F1
#
_entry.id   AF-A0AAI8G6K7-F1
#
_cell.length_a   1.000
_cell.length_b   1.000
_cell.length_c   1.000
_cell.angle_alpha   90.00
_cell.angle_beta   90.00
_cell.angle_gamma   90.00
#
_symmetry.space_group_name_H-M   'P 1'
#
loop_
_entity.id
_entity.type
_entity.pdbx_description
1 polymer ?
#
loop_
_entity_poly.entity_id
_entity_poly.type
_entity_poly.pdbx_seq_one_letter_code
_entity_poly.pdbx_strand_id
1 'polypeptide(L)'
;MQQLNKQNKLPSFVHLDEFPTVYVRGIENTIATGRSNKISTILGFQNFSQIEDEYGDKLAAKVTKGCGSRIMGQMLDDDAEKISKTIGKQKVLTRQYTYSASDTSETQQVSMDDIAPPSVISHFSQGTFCGLIADDFKDKEENKVFLGEIIVPLELKKHEEEVELPKLYDFRPKDYEAVIDDYYMSHKKTVIQLKSILISTSYKDLIELCGNFEYSMDFNNALIKMFDMDYDSFIDFAIDNNLYLYLKEYLSDKFKLENAKIITEELSEELFQCYSSEEAEDFINSLIEAGITERNKQKILTEVTQEIYNDIYRIIAMELRDPNLDIISMVKGNPKLAKKTIPFFSRLAKSDKFTDSKTRELYNSTCMELQEQE
;
A
#
# COMPACT_ATOMS: atom_id res chain seq x y z
N MET A 1 -1.70 11.34 -5.86
CA MET A 1 -2.32 11.85 -7.12
C MET A 1 -2.04 13.31 -7.46
N GLN A 2 -2.25 14.26 -6.54
CA GLN A 2 -2.08 15.71 -6.84
C GLN A 2 -0.67 16.13 -7.32
N GLN A 3 0.39 15.44 -6.88
CA GLN A 3 1.74 15.73 -7.37
C GLN A 3 2.02 15.12 -8.76
N LEU A 4 1.41 13.98 -9.05
CA LEU A 4 1.55 13.24 -10.30
C LEU A 4 0.81 13.97 -11.43
N ASN A 5 -0.42 14.43 -11.17
CA ASN A 5 -1.27 15.11 -12.15
C ASN A 5 -0.91 16.60 -12.33
N LYS A 6 0.30 16.87 -12.87
CA LYS A 6 0.81 18.21 -13.17
C LYS A 6 1.44 18.26 -14.56
N GLN A 7 1.36 19.43 -15.20
CA GLN A 7 1.99 19.66 -16.50
C GLN A 7 3.52 19.58 -16.42
N ASN A 8 4.15 19.26 -17.55
CA ASN A 8 5.62 19.19 -17.71
C ASN A 8 6.29 18.17 -16.77
N LYS A 9 5.57 17.10 -16.41
CA LYS A 9 6.12 15.94 -15.72
C LYS A 9 6.36 14.79 -16.69
N LEU A 10 7.12 13.80 -16.24
CA LEU A 10 7.40 12.60 -17.02
C LEU A 10 6.10 11.81 -17.26
N PRO A 11 5.95 11.15 -18.42
CA PRO A 11 4.87 10.19 -18.64
C PRO A 11 4.87 9.18 -17.50
N SER A 12 3.69 8.96 -16.93
CA SER A 12 3.54 8.18 -15.71
C SER A 12 2.40 7.20 -15.84
N PHE A 13 2.48 6.12 -15.05
CA PHE A 13 1.48 5.07 -15.03
C PHE A 13 1.03 4.84 -13.59
N VAL A 14 -0.28 4.68 -13.40
CA VAL A 14 -0.90 4.35 -12.11
C VAL A 14 -1.60 3.01 -12.28
N HIS A 15 -1.12 2.00 -11.57
CA HIS A 15 -1.67 0.65 -11.55
C HIS A 15 -2.16 0.34 -10.15
N LEU A 16 -3.43 -0.06 -10.04
CA LEU A 16 -4.01 -0.50 -8.77
C LEU A 16 -4.66 -1.86 -9.02
N ASP A 17 -3.95 -2.91 -8.60
CA ASP A 17 -4.45 -4.28 -8.57
C ASP A 17 -5.27 -4.41 -7.28
N GLU A 18 -6.59 -4.60 -7.42
CA GLU A 18 -7.59 -4.47 -6.35
C GLU A 18 -7.84 -3.03 -5.83
N PHE A 19 -8.22 -2.15 -6.76
CA PHE A 19 -8.60 -0.75 -6.51
C PHE A 19 -9.53 -0.51 -5.29
N PRO A 20 -10.57 -1.33 -5.01
CA PRO A 20 -11.46 -1.11 -3.87
C PRO A 20 -10.76 -1.21 -2.51
N THR A 21 -9.64 -1.93 -2.39
CA THR A 21 -8.94 -2.11 -1.10
C THR A 21 -8.26 -0.85 -0.57
N VAL A 22 -8.09 0.18 -1.40
CA VAL A 22 -7.38 1.40 -1.03
C VAL A 22 -8.18 2.63 -1.45
N TYR A 23 -8.56 3.45 -0.48
CA TYR A 23 -9.19 4.74 -0.78
C TYR A 23 -8.20 5.75 -1.38
N VAL A 24 -8.19 5.87 -2.71
CA VAL A 24 -7.37 6.85 -3.43
C VAL A 24 -8.15 8.13 -3.74
N ARG A 25 -8.00 9.13 -2.86
CA ARG A 25 -8.63 10.44 -3.03
C ARG A 25 -8.17 11.15 -4.32
N GLY A 26 -9.12 11.54 -5.16
CA GLY A 26 -8.88 12.30 -6.39
C GLY A 26 -8.47 11.44 -7.60
N ILE A 27 -8.70 10.13 -7.53
CA ILE A 27 -8.50 9.21 -8.66
C ILE A 27 -9.37 9.60 -9.86
N GLU A 28 -10.61 10.02 -9.64
CA GLU A 28 -11.56 10.45 -10.66
C GLU A 28 -11.05 11.66 -11.45
N ASN A 29 -10.38 12.60 -10.77
CA ASN A 29 -9.77 13.76 -11.42
C ASN A 29 -8.55 13.33 -12.26
N THR A 30 -7.81 12.33 -11.80
CA THR A 30 -6.66 11.79 -12.52
C THR A 30 -7.11 11.05 -13.77
N ILE A 31 -8.21 10.29 -13.72
CA ILE A 31 -8.83 9.67 -14.91
C ILE A 31 -9.30 10.75 -15.89
N ALA A 32 -10.00 11.78 -15.40
CA ALA A 32 -10.59 12.82 -16.25
C ALA A 32 -9.55 13.73 -16.95
N THR A 33 -8.46 14.09 -16.25
CA THR A 33 -7.50 15.10 -16.73
C THR A 33 -6.09 14.57 -16.96
N GLY A 34 -5.75 13.38 -16.45
CA GLY A 34 -4.41 12.81 -16.49
C GLY A 34 -3.90 12.55 -17.90
N ARG A 35 -4.79 12.30 -18.86
CA ARG A 35 -4.43 12.14 -20.28
C ARG A 35 -3.62 13.32 -20.82
N SER A 36 -4.04 14.55 -20.50
CA SER A 36 -3.33 15.77 -20.93
C SER A 36 -1.93 15.90 -20.33
N ASN A 37 -1.71 15.28 -19.18
CA ASN A 37 -0.44 15.20 -18.46
C ASN A 37 0.32 13.90 -18.73
N LYS A 38 -0.07 13.13 -19.77
CA LYS A 38 0.55 11.86 -20.16
C LYS A 38 0.55 10.81 -19.03
N ILE A 39 -0.55 10.75 -18.29
CA ILE A 39 -0.78 9.76 -17.24
C ILE A 39 -1.75 8.70 -17.75
N SER A 40 -1.35 7.44 -17.64
CA SER A 40 -2.22 6.28 -17.86
C SER A 40 -2.63 5.69 -16.52
N THR A 41 -3.91 5.34 -16.38
CA THR A 41 -4.47 4.75 -15.15
C THR A 41 -5.09 3.40 -15.50
N ILE A 42 -4.66 2.34 -14.83
CA ILE A 42 -5.24 0.99 -14.90
C ILE A 42 -5.75 0.64 -13.50
N LEU A 43 -7.02 0.26 -13.44
CA LEU A 43 -7.71 -0.13 -12.20
C LEU A 43 -8.22 -1.56 -12.38
N GLY A 44 -7.74 -2.47 -11.53
CA GLY A 44 -8.25 -3.83 -11.41
C GLY A 44 -9.18 -3.94 -10.21
N PHE A 45 -10.28 -4.67 -10.36
CA PHE A 45 -11.27 -4.95 -9.31
C PHE A 45 -12.12 -6.16 -9.74
N GLN A 46 -12.79 -6.81 -8.77
CA GLN A 46 -13.50 -8.07 -9.04
C GLN A 46 -14.94 -7.86 -9.53
N ASN A 47 -15.68 -6.93 -8.92
CA ASN A 47 -17.07 -6.63 -9.28
C ASN A 47 -17.38 -5.14 -9.09
N PHE A 48 -18.48 -4.67 -9.71
CA PHE A 48 -18.83 -3.25 -9.60
C PHE A 48 -19.35 -2.87 -8.20
N SER A 49 -19.96 -3.81 -7.49
CA SER A 49 -20.51 -3.57 -6.14
C SER A 49 -19.42 -3.19 -5.13
N GLN A 50 -18.23 -3.80 -5.19
CA GLN A 50 -17.10 -3.42 -4.33
C GLN A 50 -16.69 -1.95 -4.51
N ILE A 51 -16.76 -1.42 -5.74
CA ILE A 51 -16.47 0.00 -5.97
C ILE A 51 -17.60 0.88 -5.42
N GLU A 52 -18.85 0.47 -5.59
CA GLU A 52 -20.03 1.20 -5.10
C GLU A 52 -20.03 1.28 -3.57
N ASP A 53 -19.69 0.19 -2.87
CA ASP A 53 -19.62 0.14 -1.41
C ASP A 53 -18.50 1.06 -0.85
N GLU A 54 -17.32 1.04 -1.47
CA GLU A 54 -16.15 1.77 -0.96
C GLU A 54 -16.12 3.26 -1.38
N TYR A 55 -16.53 3.57 -2.62
CA TYR A 55 -16.47 4.93 -3.16
C TYR A 55 -17.83 5.64 -3.18
N GLY A 56 -18.93 4.91 -2.99
CA GLY A 56 -20.28 5.40 -3.17
C GLY A 56 -20.68 5.55 -4.64
N ASP A 57 -21.96 5.35 -4.94
CA ASP A 57 -22.54 5.32 -6.30
C ASP A 57 -22.06 6.44 -7.23
N LYS A 58 -21.95 7.67 -6.69
CA LYS A 58 -21.58 8.85 -7.48
C LYS A 58 -20.14 8.80 -7.97
N LEU A 59 -19.21 8.35 -7.13
CA LEU A 59 -17.79 8.25 -7.50
C LEU A 59 -17.55 6.98 -8.31
N ALA A 60 -18.16 5.85 -7.93
CA ALA A 60 -18.12 4.61 -8.69
C ALA A 60 -18.56 4.83 -10.15
N ALA A 61 -19.70 5.51 -10.36
CA ALA A 61 -20.18 5.82 -11.70
C ALA A 61 -19.22 6.72 -12.51
N LYS A 62 -18.50 7.66 -11.85
CA LYS A 62 -17.50 8.50 -12.52
C LYS A 62 -16.26 7.71 -12.93
N VAL A 63 -15.78 6.82 -12.07
CA VAL A 63 -14.64 5.95 -12.35
C VAL A 63 -14.97 5.02 -13.50
N THR A 64 -16.07 4.29 -13.42
CA THR A 64 -16.50 3.33 -14.45
C THR A 64 -16.76 4.01 -15.80
N LYS A 65 -17.41 5.18 -15.81
CA LYS A 65 -17.68 5.92 -17.07
C LYS A 65 -16.45 6.65 -17.62
N GLY A 66 -15.51 7.04 -16.77
CA GLY A 66 -14.29 7.74 -17.18
C GLY A 66 -13.27 6.84 -17.88
N CYS A 67 -13.26 5.54 -17.55
CA CYS A 67 -12.40 4.56 -18.19
C CYS A 67 -12.95 4.16 -19.57
N GLY A 68 -12.25 4.61 -20.62
CA GLY A 68 -12.60 4.32 -22.01
C GLY A 68 -12.27 2.90 -22.44
N SER A 69 -11.09 2.41 -22.08
CA SER A 69 -10.71 1.01 -22.28
C SER A 69 -11.22 0.16 -21.12
N ARG A 70 -11.79 -1.00 -21.44
CA ARG A 70 -12.39 -1.93 -20.49
C ARG A 70 -12.02 -3.34 -20.90
N ILE A 71 -11.44 -4.10 -19.98
CA ILE A 71 -11.01 -5.49 -20.19
C ILE A 71 -11.62 -6.29 -19.05
N MET A 72 -12.30 -7.39 -19.39
CA MET A 72 -13.20 -8.06 -18.46
C MET A 72 -13.06 -9.57 -18.62
N GLY A 73 -12.83 -10.25 -17.50
CA GLY A 73 -12.88 -11.70 -17.42
C GLY A 73 -14.30 -12.18 -17.14
N GLN A 74 -14.41 -13.30 -16.44
CA GLN A 74 -15.68 -13.83 -15.98
C GLN A 74 -16.38 -12.84 -15.04
N MET A 75 -17.65 -12.54 -15.32
CA MET A 75 -18.52 -11.69 -14.50
C MET A 75 -19.87 -12.37 -14.32
N LEU A 76 -20.48 -12.24 -13.14
CA LEU A 76 -21.75 -12.88 -12.80
C LEU A 76 -22.90 -11.88 -12.81
N ASP A 77 -24.13 -12.41 -12.92
CA ASP A 77 -25.39 -11.70 -12.70
C ASP A 77 -25.52 -10.37 -13.48
N ASP A 78 -25.93 -9.30 -12.78
CA ASP A 78 -26.22 -7.98 -13.35
C ASP A 78 -24.99 -7.33 -14.01
N ASP A 79 -23.79 -7.69 -13.57
CA ASP A 79 -22.55 -7.14 -14.13
C ASP A 79 -22.31 -7.69 -15.53
N ALA A 80 -22.54 -8.99 -15.78
CA ALA A 80 -22.47 -9.57 -17.11
C ALA A 80 -23.44 -8.89 -18.10
N GLU A 81 -24.66 -8.54 -17.64
CA GLU A 81 -25.61 -7.80 -18.47
C GLU A 81 -25.14 -6.39 -18.81
N LYS A 82 -24.63 -5.64 -17.83
CA LYS A 82 -24.10 -4.28 -18.04
C LYS A 82 -22.97 -4.32 -19.07
N ILE A 83 -22.11 -5.33 -19.01
CA ILE A 83 -20.98 -5.46 -19.92
C ILE A 83 -21.41 -5.86 -21.32
N SER A 84 -22.29 -6.85 -21.46
CA SER A 84 -22.85 -7.24 -22.75
C SER A 84 -23.52 -6.05 -23.46
N LYS A 85 -24.32 -5.25 -22.73
CA LYS A 85 -24.92 -4.00 -23.24
C LYS A 85 -23.89 -2.95 -23.64
N THR A 86 -22.75 -2.87 -22.93
CA THR A 86 -21.67 -1.92 -23.22
C THR A 86 -20.92 -2.30 -24.49
N ILE A 87 -20.63 -3.59 -24.68
CA ILE A 87 -19.98 -4.13 -25.89
C ILE A 87 -20.88 -3.95 -27.11
N GLY A 88 -22.16 -4.25 -26.96
CA GLY A 88 -23.19 -4.04 -27.97
C GLY A 88 -23.46 -5.25 -28.87
N LYS A 89 -24.20 -4.98 -29.94
CA LYS A 89 -24.75 -6.00 -30.85
C LYS A 89 -24.14 -5.91 -32.23
N GLN A 90 -24.05 -7.03 -32.91
CA GLN A 90 -23.64 -7.12 -34.30
C GLN A 90 -24.77 -7.65 -35.17
N LYS A 91 -24.74 -7.25 -36.45
CA LYS A 91 -25.69 -7.70 -37.45
C LYS A 91 -25.34 -9.11 -37.89
N VAL A 92 -26.22 -10.07 -37.64
CA VAL A 92 -26.05 -11.48 -38.03
C VAL A 92 -27.02 -11.80 -39.16
N LEU A 93 -26.52 -12.48 -40.19
CA LEU A 93 -27.33 -12.99 -41.30
C LEU A 93 -27.47 -14.50 -41.15
N THR A 94 -28.69 -14.95 -40.86
CA THR A 94 -29.03 -16.37 -40.76
C THR A 94 -29.62 -16.82 -42.09
N ARG A 95 -29.00 -17.85 -42.69
CA ARG A 95 -29.47 -18.48 -43.93
C ARG A 95 -29.97 -19.88 -43.62
N GLN A 96 -31.24 -20.14 -43.92
CA GLN A 96 -31.86 -21.45 -43.75
C GLN A 96 -32.10 -22.07 -45.12
N TYR A 97 -31.60 -23.29 -45.31
CA TYR A 97 -31.79 -24.07 -46.53
C TYR A 97 -32.80 -25.18 -46.26
N THR A 98 -33.90 -25.19 -47.01
CA THR A 98 -34.89 -26.27 -46.97
C THR A 98 -34.78 -27.08 -48.26
N TYR A 99 -34.52 -28.37 -48.11
CA TYR A 99 -34.39 -29.30 -49.24
C TYR A 99 -35.67 -30.13 -49.37
N SER A 100 -36.27 -30.12 -50.55
CA SER A 100 -37.37 -31.01 -50.94
C SER A 100 -36.96 -31.87 -52.12
N ALA A 101 -37.70 -32.95 -52.42
CA ALA A 101 -37.37 -33.86 -53.51
C ALA A 101 -37.35 -33.19 -54.90
N SER A 102 -37.95 -32.01 -55.03
CA SER A 102 -38.12 -31.27 -56.29
C SER A 102 -37.36 -29.94 -56.33
N ASP A 103 -37.20 -29.27 -55.18
CA ASP A 103 -36.68 -27.91 -55.09
C ASP A 103 -35.84 -27.69 -53.81
N THR A 104 -34.89 -26.75 -53.88
CA THR A 104 -34.18 -26.21 -52.72
C THR A 104 -34.62 -24.76 -52.51
N SER A 105 -35.11 -24.41 -51.32
CA SER A 105 -35.44 -23.03 -50.96
C SER A 105 -34.46 -22.47 -49.94
N GLU A 106 -34.07 -21.22 -50.12
CA GLU A 106 -33.21 -20.46 -49.20
C GLU A 106 -34.02 -19.34 -48.58
N THR A 107 -34.08 -19.30 -47.24
CA THR A 107 -34.66 -18.18 -46.49
C THR A 107 -33.54 -17.43 -45.79
N GLN A 108 -33.51 -16.11 -45.95
CA GLN A 108 -32.53 -15.24 -45.32
C GLN A 108 -33.21 -14.34 -44.29
N GLN A 109 -32.68 -14.32 -43.07
CA GLN A 109 -33.15 -13.45 -41.99
C GLN A 109 -31.97 -12.66 -41.42
N VAL A 110 -32.20 -11.37 -41.20
CA VAL A 110 -31.23 -10.48 -40.55
C VAL A 110 -31.69 -10.20 -39.13
N SER A 111 -30.83 -10.46 -38.15
CA SER A 111 -31.04 -10.11 -36.74
C SER A 111 -29.86 -9.30 -36.17
N MET A 112 -30.07 -8.70 -35.01
CA MET A 112 -29.02 -8.05 -34.22
C MET A 112 -28.81 -8.87 -32.95
N ASP A 113 -27.65 -9.52 -32.85
CA ASP A 113 -27.32 -10.43 -31.76
C ASP A 113 -26.18 -9.82 -30.91
N ASP A 114 -26.18 -10.08 -29.61
CA ASP A 114 -25.12 -9.61 -28.71
C ASP A 114 -23.77 -10.22 -29.10
N ILE A 115 -22.73 -9.40 -29.20
CA ILE A 115 -21.38 -9.86 -29.57
C ILE A 115 -20.85 -10.81 -28.49
N ALA A 116 -21.07 -10.46 -27.22
CA ALA A 116 -20.80 -11.30 -26.07
C ALA A 116 -22.07 -11.37 -25.20
N PRO A 117 -22.89 -12.43 -25.32
CA PRO A 117 -24.07 -12.61 -24.48
C PRO A 117 -23.69 -12.71 -22.99
N PRO A 118 -24.56 -12.25 -22.06
CA PRO A 118 -24.28 -12.33 -20.62
C PRO A 118 -23.96 -13.75 -20.16
N SER A 119 -24.68 -14.74 -20.69
CA SER A 119 -24.43 -16.16 -20.40
C SER A 119 -23.03 -16.61 -20.80
N VAL A 120 -22.48 -16.12 -21.92
CA VAL A 120 -21.12 -16.49 -22.33
C VAL A 120 -20.10 -15.85 -21.40
N ILE A 121 -20.29 -14.58 -21.03
CA ILE A 121 -19.41 -13.84 -20.10
C ILE A 121 -19.36 -14.53 -18.74
N SER A 122 -20.51 -14.98 -18.21
CA SER A 122 -20.57 -15.69 -16.93
C SER A 122 -19.93 -17.07 -16.93
N HIS A 123 -19.66 -17.66 -18.11
CA HIS A 123 -19.00 -18.95 -18.25
C HIS A 123 -17.58 -18.84 -18.85
N PHE A 124 -16.97 -17.65 -18.86
CA PHE A 124 -15.59 -17.51 -19.30
C PHE A 124 -14.65 -18.38 -18.47
N SER A 125 -13.78 -19.11 -19.16
CA SER A 125 -12.67 -19.82 -18.54
C SER A 125 -11.58 -18.85 -18.13
N GLN A 126 -10.74 -19.24 -17.17
CA GLN A 126 -9.59 -18.42 -16.78
C GLN A 126 -8.72 -18.13 -18.00
N GLY A 127 -8.36 -16.86 -18.19
CA GLY A 127 -7.61 -16.42 -19.37
C GLY A 127 -8.49 -15.97 -20.53
N THR A 128 -9.82 -16.18 -20.50
CA THR A 128 -10.75 -15.61 -21.48
C THR A 128 -11.17 -14.21 -21.08
N PHE A 129 -11.05 -13.26 -22.01
CA PHE A 129 -11.41 -11.87 -21.80
C PHE A 129 -12.25 -11.31 -22.96
N CYS A 130 -13.10 -10.36 -22.64
CA CYS A 130 -13.75 -9.49 -23.62
C CYS A 130 -13.68 -8.04 -23.19
N GLY A 131 -13.98 -7.14 -24.13
CA GLY A 131 -14.06 -5.73 -23.77
C GLY A 131 -13.96 -4.78 -24.95
N LEU A 132 -13.58 -3.55 -24.60
CA LEU A 132 -13.53 -2.40 -25.49
C LEU A 132 -12.19 -1.69 -25.31
N ILE A 133 -11.57 -1.30 -26.41
CA ILE A 133 -10.37 -0.47 -26.40
C ILE A 133 -10.76 0.95 -26.83
N ALA A 134 -10.38 1.93 -26.01
CA ALA A 134 -10.48 3.34 -26.39
C ALA A 134 -9.35 3.72 -27.35
N ASP A 135 -9.68 4.60 -28.28
CA ASP A 135 -8.78 5.10 -29.30
C ASP A 135 -8.71 6.63 -29.26
N ASP A 136 -8.04 7.23 -30.25
CA ASP A 136 -8.00 8.67 -30.36
C ASP A 136 -8.05 9.19 -31.79
N PHE A 137 -8.04 10.53 -31.93
CA PHE A 137 -8.15 11.15 -33.26
C PHE A 137 -6.95 10.86 -34.17
N LYS A 138 -5.78 10.57 -33.60
CA LYS A 138 -4.54 10.27 -34.31
C LYS A 138 -4.40 8.77 -34.56
N ASP A 139 -4.72 7.96 -33.55
CA ASP A 139 -4.59 6.52 -33.52
C ASP A 139 -5.99 5.89 -33.36
N LYS A 140 -6.70 5.74 -34.48
CA LYS A 140 -8.03 5.12 -34.52
C LYS A 140 -7.93 3.61 -34.65
N GLU A 141 -8.76 2.90 -33.89
CA GLU A 141 -8.90 1.45 -33.98
C GLU A 141 -10.22 1.09 -34.66
N GLU A 142 -10.15 0.29 -35.72
CA GLU A 142 -11.33 -0.16 -36.47
C GLU A 142 -12.09 -1.25 -35.69
N ASN A 143 -11.37 -2.11 -34.96
CA ASN A 143 -11.93 -3.21 -34.19
C ASN A 143 -11.74 -2.98 -32.68
N LYS A 144 -12.53 -2.06 -32.12
CA LYS A 144 -12.45 -1.72 -30.68
C LYS A 144 -12.92 -2.84 -29.76
N VAL A 145 -13.82 -3.69 -30.24
CA VAL A 145 -14.38 -4.80 -29.48
C VAL A 145 -13.48 -6.02 -29.66
N PHE A 146 -13.12 -6.68 -28.56
CA PHE A 146 -12.39 -7.94 -28.60
C PHE A 146 -13.05 -8.99 -27.70
N LEU A 147 -12.84 -10.24 -28.09
CA LEU A 147 -13.14 -11.45 -27.34
C LEU A 147 -12.00 -12.43 -27.66
N GLY A 148 -11.25 -12.85 -26.65
CA GLY A 148 -10.07 -13.68 -26.86
C GLY A 148 -9.57 -14.34 -25.60
N GLU A 149 -8.61 -15.26 -25.77
CA GLU A 149 -7.99 -16.01 -24.68
C GLU A 149 -6.49 -15.67 -24.61
N ILE A 150 -5.99 -15.45 -23.40
CA ILE A 150 -4.57 -15.26 -23.13
C ILE A 150 -3.92 -16.64 -23.07
N ILE A 151 -3.00 -16.88 -23.99
CA ILE A 151 -2.16 -18.07 -24.00
C ILE A 151 -1.03 -17.85 -22.99
N VAL A 152 -1.15 -18.47 -21.80
CA VAL A 152 -0.13 -18.36 -20.76
C VAL A 152 1.02 -19.33 -21.05
N PRO A 153 2.28 -18.86 -21.15
CA PRO A 153 3.43 -19.75 -21.29
C PRO A 153 3.71 -20.45 -19.95
N LEU A 154 3.09 -21.61 -19.74
CA LEU A 154 3.19 -22.41 -18.51
C LEU A 154 4.64 -22.78 -18.14
N GLU A 155 5.53 -22.90 -19.13
CA GLU A 155 6.95 -23.20 -18.90
C GLU A 155 7.69 -22.04 -18.22
N LEU A 156 7.41 -20.80 -18.60
CA LEU A 156 8.01 -19.61 -17.96
C LEU A 156 7.51 -19.45 -16.53
N LYS A 157 6.22 -19.71 -16.29
CA LYS A 157 5.64 -19.63 -14.94
C LYS A 157 6.28 -20.62 -13.96
N LYS A 158 6.59 -21.84 -14.41
CA LYS A 158 7.32 -22.82 -13.59
C LYS A 158 8.71 -22.32 -13.19
N HIS A 159 9.43 -21.70 -14.12
CA HIS A 159 10.72 -21.10 -13.82
C HIS A 159 10.61 -19.90 -12.88
N GLU A 160 9.57 -19.08 -12.97
CA GLU A 160 9.30 -17.99 -12.02
C GLU A 160 8.96 -18.52 -10.62
N GLU A 161 8.19 -19.60 -10.53
CA GLU A 161 7.88 -20.30 -9.27
C GLU A 161 9.13 -20.95 -8.62
N GLU A 162 10.14 -21.30 -9.43
CA GLU A 162 11.45 -21.76 -8.94
C GLU A 162 12.33 -20.62 -8.41
N VAL A 163 12.06 -19.35 -8.77
CA VAL A 163 12.79 -18.21 -8.23
C VAL A 163 12.37 -18.01 -6.77
N GLU A 164 13.32 -18.13 -5.86
CA GLU A 164 13.08 -17.82 -4.44
C GLU A 164 12.50 -16.40 -4.31
N LEU A 165 11.37 -16.30 -3.60
CA LEU A 165 10.77 -15.03 -3.24
C LEU A 165 11.84 -14.11 -2.65
N PRO A 166 11.80 -12.80 -2.94
CA PRO A 166 12.79 -11.87 -2.42
C PRO A 166 12.88 -12.01 -0.90
N LYS A 167 14.10 -12.17 -0.40
CA LYS A 167 14.35 -12.35 1.03
C LYS A 167 13.72 -11.18 1.78
N LEU A 168 12.71 -11.49 2.60
CA LEU A 168 12.22 -10.57 3.61
C LEU A 168 13.42 -10.17 4.47
N TYR A 169 13.64 -8.87 4.61
CA TYR A 169 14.75 -8.39 5.42
C TYR A 169 14.47 -8.74 6.87
N ASP A 170 15.29 -9.63 7.43
CA ASP A 170 15.17 -10.03 8.82
C ASP A 170 15.69 -8.91 9.71
N PHE A 171 14.78 -8.26 10.44
CA PHE A 171 15.12 -7.17 11.34
C PHE A 171 15.51 -7.64 12.73
N ARG A 172 15.72 -8.95 12.96
CA ARG A 172 16.28 -9.42 14.23
C ARG A 172 17.73 -8.96 14.39
N PRO A 173 18.14 -8.47 15.58
CA PRO A 173 19.52 -8.10 15.84
C PRO A 173 20.47 -9.30 15.74
N LYS A 174 21.77 -9.00 15.58
CA LYS A 174 22.82 -10.02 15.76
C LYS A 174 22.77 -10.54 17.21
N ASP A 175 23.03 -11.84 17.38
CA ASP A 175 22.98 -12.51 18.68
C ASP A 175 21.60 -12.42 19.36
N TYR A 176 20.54 -12.59 18.56
CA TYR A 176 19.13 -12.40 18.95
C TYR A 176 18.74 -13.05 20.28
N GLU A 177 19.10 -14.32 20.48
CA GLU A 177 18.78 -15.08 21.70
C GLU A 177 19.40 -14.43 22.94
N ALA A 178 20.68 -14.03 22.87
CA ALA A 178 21.37 -13.37 23.98
C ALA A 178 20.75 -12.00 24.32
N VAL A 179 20.31 -11.25 23.29
CA VAL A 179 19.65 -9.94 23.49
C VAL A 179 18.29 -10.12 24.18
N ILE A 180 17.52 -11.15 23.83
CA ILE A 180 16.26 -11.47 24.50
C ILE A 180 16.51 -11.86 25.96
N ASP A 181 17.46 -12.76 26.21
CA ASP A 181 17.78 -13.23 27.55
C ASP A 181 18.22 -12.08 28.47
N ASP A 182 19.11 -11.20 27.98
CA ASP A 182 19.55 -10.01 28.71
C ASP A 182 18.39 -9.04 28.98
N TYR A 183 17.51 -8.84 28.00
CA TYR A 183 16.32 -7.98 28.15
C TYR A 183 15.32 -8.56 29.16
N TYR A 184 15.07 -9.86 29.11
CA TYR A 184 14.21 -10.55 30.07
C TYR A 184 14.77 -10.44 31.48
N MET A 185 16.07 -10.67 31.66
CA MET A 185 16.71 -10.63 32.98
C MET A 185 16.72 -9.21 33.58
N SER A 186 16.91 -8.19 32.76
CA SER A 186 16.84 -6.78 33.19
C SER A 186 15.43 -6.34 33.59
N HIS A 187 14.38 -6.89 32.98
CA HIS A 187 12.97 -6.54 33.24
C HIS A 187 12.20 -7.63 34.02
N LYS A 188 12.91 -8.56 34.65
CA LYS A 188 12.34 -9.77 35.27
C LYS A 188 11.18 -9.48 36.24
N LYS A 189 11.29 -8.42 37.05
CA LYS A 189 10.24 -8.02 38.00
C LYS A 189 8.95 -7.64 37.27
N THR A 190 9.06 -6.80 36.25
CA THR A 190 7.95 -6.33 35.41
C THR A 190 7.30 -7.50 34.66
N VAL A 191 8.10 -8.40 34.10
CA VAL A 191 7.62 -9.61 33.43
C VAL A 191 6.80 -10.50 34.36
N ILE A 192 7.27 -10.73 35.59
CA ILE A 192 6.53 -11.53 36.58
C ILE A 192 5.20 -10.86 36.95
N GLN A 193 5.20 -9.53 37.13
CA GLN A 193 3.98 -8.77 37.41
C GLN A 193 3.00 -8.86 36.25
N LEU A 194 3.44 -8.65 35.01
CA LEU A 194 2.59 -8.78 33.82
C LEU A 194 2.03 -10.20 33.67
N LYS A 195 2.85 -11.24 33.90
CA LYS A 195 2.40 -12.63 33.89
C LYS A 195 1.29 -12.87 34.92
N SER A 196 1.43 -12.30 36.12
CA SER A 196 0.40 -12.42 37.16
C SER A 196 -0.92 -11.77 36.74
N ILE A 197 -0.87 -10.62 36.06
CA ILE A 197 -2.06 -9.90 35.55
C ILE A 197 -2.77 -10.74 34.49
N LEU A 198 -2.04 -11.31 33.54
CA LEU A 198 -2.62 -12.13 32.45
C LEU A 198 -3.31 -13.39 32.98
N ILE A 199 -2.76 -14.01 34.04
CA ILE A 199 -3.33 -15.21 34.65
C ILE A 199 -4.51 -14.88 35.58
N SER A 200 -4.53 -13.69 36.19
CA SER A 200 -5.60 -13.29 37.12
C SER A 200 -6.79 -12.59 36.44
N THR A 201 -6.63 -12.11 35.21
CA THR A 201 -7.62 -11.28 34.51
C THR A 201 -8.22 -12.06 33.35
N SER A 202 -9.55 -12.07 33.24
CA SER A 202 -10.21 -12.78 32.15
C SER A 202 -9.94 -12.12 30.80
N TYR A 203 -10.04 -12.88 29.71
CA TYR A 203 -9.93 -12.34 28.35
C TYR A 203 -10.94 -11.21 28.11
N LYS A 204 -12.17 -11.39 28.58
CA LYS A 204 -13.23 -10.37 28.50
C LYS A 204 -12.80 -9.07 29.17
N ASP A 205 -12.28 -9.13 30.39
CA ASP A 205 -11.87 -7.93 31.13
C ASP A 205 -10.69 -7.24 30.45
N LEU A 206 -9.74 -8.00 29.88
CA LEU A 206 -8.63 -7.45 29.10
C LEU A 206 -9.10 -6.77 27.81
N ILE A 207 -10.08 -7.36 27.11
CA ILE A 207 -10.69 -6.79 25.91
C ILE A 207 -11.43 -5.49 26.25
N GLU A 208 -12.27 -5.49 27.29
CA GLU A 208 -12.97 -4.30 27.76
C GLU A 208 -11.98 -3.21 28.18
N LEU A 209 -10.91 -3.59 28.89
CA LEU A 209 -9.84 -2.66 29.25
C LEU A 209 -9.18 -2.06 28.01
N CYS A 210 -8.83 -2.86 27.00
CA CYS A 210 -8.24 -2.36 25.76
C CYS A 210 -9.20 -1.45 24.97
N GLY A 211 -10.50 -1.74 25.01
CA GLY A 211 -11.55 -0.97 24.35
C GLY A 211 -11.85 0.38 25.01
N ASN A 212 -11.52 0.54 26.30
CA ASN A 212 -11.78 1.77 27.06
C ASN A 212 -10.77 2.91 26.79
N PHE A 213 -9.67 2.63 26.09
CA PHE A 213 -8.62 3.61 25.82
C PHE A 213 -8.34 3.74 24.32
N GLU A 214 -8.05 4.95 23.88
CA GLU A 214 -7.57 5.23 22.52
C GLU A 214 -6.03 5.30 22.44
N TYR A 215 -5.37 5.68 23.55
CA TYR A 215 -3.94 5.95 23.59
C TYR A 215 -3.21 4.99 24.55
N SER A 216 -2.05 4.48 24.11
CA SER A 216 -1.22 3.54 24.88
C SER A 216 -0.83 4.06 26.27
N MET A 217 -0.60 5.37 26.39
CA MET A 217 -0.18 5.99 27.66
C MET A 217 -1.30 5.92 28.71
N ASP A 218 -2.54 6.15 28.31
CA ASP A 218 -3.70 6.10 29.23
C ASP A 218 -3.94 4.66 29.69
N PHE A 219 -3.84 3.70 28.77
CA PHE A 219 -3.93 2.28 29.09
C PHE A 219 -2.82 1.84 30.06
N ASN A 220 -1.57 2.20 29.80
CA ASN A 220 -0.44 1.84 30.67
C ASN A 220 -0.61 2.43 32.07
N ASN A 221 -1.02 3.70 32.15
CA ASN A 221 -1.30 4.37 33.44
C ASN A 221 -2.46 3.70 34.19
N ALA A 222 -3.47 3.21 33.49
CA ALA A 222 -4.59 2.48 34.09
C ALA A 222 -4.13 1.14 34.66
N LEU A 223 -3.35 0.35 33.91
CA LEU A 223 -2.76 -0.89 34.40
C LEU A 223 -1.93 -0.68 35.66
N ILE A 224 -1.05 0.34 35.67
CA ILE A 224 -0.21 0.66 36.83
C ILE A 224 -1.04 0.92 38.07
N LYS A 225 -2.11 1.71 37.94
CA LYS A 225 -3.01 2.04 39.05
C LYS A 225 -3.85 0.84 39.50
N MET A 226 -4.31 0.01 38.58
CA MET A 226 -5.18 -1.14 38.86
C MET A 226 -4.43 -2.26 39.58
N PHE A 227 -3.15 -2.46 39.25
CA PHE A 227 -2.35 -3.58 39.73
C PHE A 227 -1.17 -3.18 40.64
N ASP A 228 -1.13 -1.93 41.08
CA ASP A 228 -0.11 -1.36 41.97
C ASP A 228 1.32 -1.65 41.49
N MET A 229 1.57 -1.34 40.21
CA MET A 229 2.88 -1.58 39.59
C MET A 229 3.86 -0.44 39.87
N ASP A 230 5.14 -0.76 39.80
CA ASP A 230 6.20 0.24 39.86
C ASP A 230 6.20 1.06 38.56
N TYR A 231 5.95 2.37 38.67
CA TYR A 231 5.71 3.23 37.52
C TYR A 231 6.88 3.25 36.54
N ASP A 232 8.10 3.54 37.04
CA ASP A 232 9.27 3.73 36.19
C ASP A 232 9.64 2.42 35.46
N SER A 233 9.70 1.30 36.18
CA SER A 233 10.07 0.02 35.56
C SER A 233 9.00 -0.59 34.64
N PHE A 234 7.72 -0.28 34.86
CA PHE A 234 6.64 -0.77 33.98
C PHE A 234 6.46 0.12 32.74
N ILE A 235 6.49 1.44 32.88
CA ILE A 235 6.28 2.36 31.75
C ILE A 235 7.33 2.15 30.67
N ASP A 236 8.61 2.05 31.05
CA ASP A 236 9.70 1.84 30.09
C ASP A 236 9.50 0.52 29.34
N PHE A 237 9.19 -0.57 30.05
CA PHE A 237 8.89 -1.87 29.44
C PHE A 237 7.67 -1.82 28.51
N ALA A 238 6.58 -1.18 28.95
CA ALA A 238 5.33 -1.13 28.19
C ALA A 238 5.46 -0.30 26.92
N ILE A 239 6.26 0.78 26.95
CA ILE A 239 6.59 1.60 25.78
C ILE A 239 7.53 0.85 24.84
N ASP A 240 8.62 0.27 25.38
CA ASP A 240 9.62 -0.46 24.60
C ASP A 240 9.01 -1.59 23.75
N ASN A 241 7.98 -2.24 24.28
CA ASN A 241 7.33 -3.38 23.65
C ASN A 241 5.95 -3.05 23.06
N ASN A 242 5.51 -1.79 23.05
CA ASN A 242 4.19 -1.37 22.58
C ASN A 242 3.03 -2.22 23.16
N LEU A 243 3.07 -2.50 24.47
CA LEU A 243 2.19 -3.47 25.15
C LEU A 243 0.70 -3.30 24.79
N TYR A 244 0.18 -2.06 24.81
CA TYR A 244 -1.22 -1.79 24.52
C TYR A 244 -1.63 -2.26 23.11
N LEU A 245 -0.87 -1.86 22.09
CA LEU A 245 -1.18 -2.20 20.69
C LEU A 245 -1.02 -3.69 20.47
N TYR A 246 0.07 -4.27 20.97
CA TYR A 246 0.35 -5.70 20.83
C TYR A 246 -0.72 -6.57 21.50
N LEU A 247 -1.11 -6.23 22.74
CA LEU A 247 -2.17 -6.95 23.45
C LEU A 247 -3.52 -6.82 22.73
N LYS A 248 -3.84 -5.62 22.24
CA LYS A 248 -5.07 -5.36 21.49
C LYS A 248 -5.14 -6.18 20.20
N GLU A 249 -4.06 -6.20 19.41
CA GLU A 249 -3.95 -6.98 18.18
C GLU A 249 -4.02 -8.48 18.48
N TYR A 250 -3.27 -8.97 19.47
CA TYR A 250 -3.27 -10.36 19.87
C TYR A 250 -4.66 -10.86 20.28
N LEU A 251 -5.40 -10.07 21.08
CA LEU A 251 -6.76 -10.40 21.49
C LEU A 251 -7.75 -10.32 20.31
N SER A 252 -7.59 -9.32 19.44
CA SER A 252 -8.39 -9.20 18.22
C SER A 252 -8.21 -10.40 17.29
N ASP A 253 -6.98 -10.88 17.12
CA ASP A 253 -6.69 -12.05 16.28
C ASP A 253 -7.18 -13.35 16.92
N LYS A 254 -6.95 -13.53 18.22
CA LYS A 254 -7.37 -14.74 18.97
C LYS A 254 -8.90 -14.92 18.92
N PHE A 255 -9.66 -13.83 19.04
CA PHE A 255 -11.12 -13.86 19.12
C PHE A 255 -11.86 -13.31 17.89
N LYS A 256 -11.13 -12.98 16.81
CA LYS A 256 -11.66 -12.38 15.57
C LYS A 256 -12.54 -11.14 15.82
N LEU A 257 -12.04 -10.21 16.63
CA LEU A 257 -12.77 -8.99 17.02
C LEU A 257 -12.43 -7.83 16.07
N GLU A 258 -13.43 -7.09 15.60
CA GLU A 258 -13.17 -5.80 14.93
C GLU A 258 -13.05 -4.67 15.96
N ASN A 259 -11.94 -3.93 15.93
CA ASN A 259 -11.70 -2.74 16.76
C ASN A 259 -11.83 -2.96 18.29
N ALA A 260 -11.49 -4.15 18.80
CA ALA A 260 -11.63 -4.49 20.21
C ALA A 260 -13.07 -4.28 20.78
N LYS A 261 -14.09 -4.38 19.92
CA LYS A 261 -15.49 -4.40 20.33
C LYS A 261 -16.05 -5.80 20.14
N ILE A 262 -16.70 -6.32 21.17
CA ILE A 262 -17.46 -7.56 21.09
C ILE A 262 -18.69 -7.27 20.22
N ILE A 263 -18.72 -7.79 18.99
CA ILE A 263 -19.77 -7.50 18.00
C ILE A 263 -20.96 -8.46 18.13
N THR A 264 -20.79 -9.62 18.75
CA THR A 264 -21.83 -10.66 18.84
C THR A 264 -22.30 -10.92 20.28
N GLU A 265 -23.62 -11.07 20.44
CA GLU A 265 -24.30 -11.44 21.70
C GLU A 265 -23.97 -12.89 22.16
N GLU A 266 -23.34 -13.70 21.30
CA GLU A 266 -22.76 -14.99 21.68
C GLU A 266 -21.31 -14.78 22.15
N LEU A 267 -21.13 -14.45 23.44
CA LEU A 267 -19.80 -14.59 24.06
C LEU A 267 -19.46 -16.08 24.14
N SER A 268 -18.38 -16.51 23.49
CA SER A 268 -17.82 -17.84 23.71
C SER A 268 -17.46 -18.00 25.19
N GLU A 269 -17.68 -19.18 25.79
CA GLU A 269 -17.32 -19.46 27.19
C GLU A 269 -15.82 -19.20 27.46
N GLU A 270 -14.99 -19.27 26.42
CA GLU A 270 -13.56 -18.97 26.44
C GLU A 270 -13.25 -17.52 26.84
N LEU A 271 -14.12 -16.55 26.56
CA LEU A 271 -13.90 -15.14 26.94
C LEU A 271 -13.85 -14.94 28.45
N PHE A 272 -14.46 -15.84 29.23
CA PHE A 272 -14.44 -15.79 30.69
C PHE A 272 -13.25 -16.52 31.30
N GLN A 273 -12.41 -17.16 30.49
CA GLN A 273 -11.18 -17.79 30.94
C GLN A 273 -10.05 -16.76 31.07
N CYS A 274 -9.03 -17.11 31.86
CA CYS A 274 -7.77 -16.36 31.94
C CYS A 274 -6.69 -17.08 31.13
N TYR A 275 -5.54 -16.43 30.91
CA TYR A 275 -4.39 -17.13 30.34
C TYR A 275 -3.94 -18.28 31.26
N SER A 276 -3.65 -19.43 30.67
CA SER A 276 -2.84 -20.43 31.36
C SER A 276 -1.42 -19.90 31.62
N SER A 277 -0.68 -20.54 32.53
CA SER A 277 0.69 -20.10 32.85
C SER A 277 1.63 -20.18 31.65
N GLU A 278 1.41 -21.16 30.76
CA GLU A 278 2.16 -21.37 29.52
C GLU A 278 1.79 -20.32 28.48
N GLU A 279 0.49 -20.11 28.22
CA GLU A 279 0.05 -19.07 27.27
C GLU A 279 0.49 -17.66 27.68
N ALA A 280 0.49 -17.35 28.99
CA ALA A 280 0.97 -16.05 29.47
C ALA A 280 2.48 -15.87 29.24
N GLU A 281 3.25 -16.95 29.32
CA GLU A 281 4.69 -16.93 29.06
C GLU A 281 4.98 -16.79 27.57
N ASP A 282 4.27 -17.53 26.73
CA ASP A 282 4.36 -17.42 25.27
C ASP A 282 3.98 -16.02 24.77
N PHE A 283 2.91 -15.44 25.34
CA PHE A 283 2.51 -14.07 25.03
C PHE A 283 3.63 -13.07 25.37
N ILE A 284 4.22 -13.17 26.57
CA ILE A 284 5.26 -12.25 27.01
C ILE A 284 6.54 -12.41 26.18
N ASN A 285 6.94 -13.65 25.87
CA ASN A 285 8.09 -13.89 25.01
C ASN A 285 7.87 -13.29 23.62
N SER A 286 6.70 -13.54 23.03
CA SER A 286 6.35 -12.99 21.71
C SER A 286 6.29 -11.45 21.72
N LEU A 287 5.80 -10.85 22.81
CA LEU A 287 5.79 -9.41 23.03
C LEU A 287 7.21 -8.82 23.06
N ILE A 288 8.13 -9.44 23.81
CA ILE A 288 9.52 -9.00 23.92
C ILE A 288 10.24 -9.17 22.58
N GLU A 289 10.04 -10.29 21.90
CA GLU A 289 10.58 -10.58 20.58
C GLU A 289 10.16 -9.53 19.55
N ALA A 290 8.87 -9.18 19.54
CA ALA A 290 8.32 -8.15 18.67
C ALA A 290 8.90 -6.76 18.99
N GLY A 291 8.98 -6.40 20.28
CA GLY A 291 9.55 -5.12 20.74
C GLY A 291 11.03 -4.96 20.37
N ILE A 292 11.86 -5.99 20.58
CA ILE A 292 13.28 -5.98 20.20
C ILE A 292 13.44 -5.86 18.67
N THR A 293 12.63 -6.61 17.91
CA THR A 293 12.69 -6.60 16.44
C THR A 293 12.29 -5.23 15.89
N GLU A 294 11.22 -4.62 16.40
CA GLU A 294 10.77 -3.31 15.94
C GLU A 294 11.78 -2.20 16.29
N ARG A 295 12.41 -2.26 17.47
CA ARG A 295 13.49 -1.32 17.82
C ARG A 295 14.69 -1.46 16.90
N ASN A 296 15.12 -2.69 16.61
CA ASN A 296 16.24 -2.90 15.70
C ASN A 296 15.89 -2.46 14.26
N LYS A 297 14.66 -2.70 13.81
CA LYS A 297 14.13 -2.17 12.56
C LYS A 297 14.19 -0.64 12.52
N GLN A 298 13.67 0.05 13.52
CA GLN A 298 13.70 1.52 13.58
C GLN A 298 15.12 2.08 13.57
N LYS A 299 16.05 1.41 14.26
CA LYS A 299 17.47 1.75 14.24
C LYS A 299 18.06 1.64 12.84
N ILE A 300 17.88 0.48 12.18
CA ILE A 300 18.36 0.24 10.80
C ILE A 300 17.76 1.28 9.83
N LEU A 301 16.44 1.50 9.90
CA LEU A 301 15.77 2.46 9.04
C LEU A 301 16.28 3.89 9.24
N THR A 302 16.59 4.26 10.49
CA THR A 302 17.16 5.57 10.82
C THR A 302 18.58 5.71 10.27
N GLU A 303 19.42 4.68 10.44
CA GLU A 303 20.78 4.63 9.89
C GLU A 303 20.78 4.73 8.35
N VAL A 304 19.95 3.94 7.68
CA VAL A 304 19.80 3.98 6.21
C VAL A 304 19.26 5.33 5.74
N THR A 305 18.27 5.88 6.43
CA THR A 305 17.73 7.21 6.12
C THR A 305 18.83 8.28 6.25
N GLN A 306 19.66 8.18 7.30
CA GLN A 306 20.79 9.07 7.51
C GLN A 306 21.84 8.97 6.41
N GLU A 307 22.12 7.76 5.92
CA GLU A 307 23.00 7.52 4.76
C GLU A 307 22.43 8.12 3.47
N ILE A 308 21.13 7.92 3.20
CA ILE A 308 20.45 8.53 2.05
C ILE A 308 20.55 10.05 2.10
N TYR A 309 20.31 10.66 3.27
CA TYR A 309 20.50 12.11 3.42
C TYR A 309 21.94 12.50 3.15
N ASN A 310 22.92 11.79 3.73
CA ASN A 310 24.33 12.05 3.47
C ASN A 310 24.65 12.01 1.97
N ASP A 311 24.13 11.04 1.23
CA ASP A 311 24.34 10.91 -0.21
C ASP A 311 23.69 12.04 -1.01
N ILE A 312 22.44 12.40 -0.69
CA ILE A 312 21.74 13.53 -1.34
C ILE A 312 22.55 14.83 -1.16
N TYR A 313 22.96 15.14 0.06
CA TYR A 313 23.72 16.35 0.34
C TYR A 313 25.11 16.29 -0.29
N ARG A 314 25.75 15.11 -0.33
CA ARG A 314 27.03 14.93 -1.01
C ARG A 314 26.92 15.19 -2.51
N ILE A 315 25.89 14.67 -3.18
CA ILE A 315 25.66 14.89 -4.61
C ILE A 315 25.49 16.39 -4.90
N ILE A 316 24.65 17.08 -4.12
CA ILE A 316 24.46 18.53 -4.27
C ILE A 316 25.80 19.28 -4.11
N ALA A 317 26.60 18.87 -3.12
CA ALA A 317 27.90 19.49 -2.89
C ALA A 317 28.87 19.23 -4.05
N MET A 318 28.85 18.02 -4.63
CA MET A 318 29.64 17.67 -5.83
C MET A 318 29.20 18.49 -7.05
N GLU A 319 27.90 18.67 -7.28
CA GLU A 319 27.39 19.50 -8.39
C GLU A 319 27.84 20.96 -8.29
N LEU A 320 28.00 21.51 -7.09
CA LEU A 320 28.57 22.86 -6.90
C LEU A 320 30.02 22.97 -7.36
N ARG A 321 30.74 21.85 -7.42
CA ARG A 321 32.13 21.75 -7.86
C ARG A 321 32.27 21.20 -9.27
N ASP A 322 31.17 20.88 -9.94
CA ASP A 322 31.20 20.36 -11.30
C ASP A 322 31.58 21.49 -12.28
N PRO A 323 32.73 21.38 -12.97
CA PRO A 323 33.16 22.39 -13.94
C PRO A 323 32.21 22.53 -15.13
N ASN A 324 31.37 21.53 -15.42
CA ASN A 324 30.39 21.62 -16.52
C ASN A 324 29.17 22.46 -16.16
N LEU A 325 28.84 22.58 -14.86
CA LEU A 325 27.72 23.38 -14.37
C LEU A 325 28.14 24.82 -14.03
N ASP A 326 29.40 25.02 -13.64
CA ASP A 326 30.03 26.32 -13.35
C ASP A 326 29.19 27.26 -12.46
N ILE A 327 28.52 26.65 -11.46
CA ILE A 327 27.53 27.33 -10.61
C ILE A 327 28.16 28.51 -9.86
N ILE A 328 29.41 28.37 -9.43
CA ILE A 328 30.11 29.40 -8.65
C ILE A 328 30.29 30.67 -9.49
N SER A 329 30.75 30.56 -10.74
CA SER A 329 30.93 31.71 -11.63
C SER A 329 29.58 32.34 -12.00
N MET A 330 28.55 31.52 -12.24
CA MET A 330 27.19 32.01 -12.50
C MET A 330 26.62 32.82 -11.33
N VAL A 331 26.86 32.38 -10.10
CA VAL A 331 26.39 33.06 -8.89
C VAL A 331 27.20 34.34 -8.64
N LYS A 332 28.52 34.31 -8.84
CA LYS A 332 29.39 35.51 -8.75
C LYS A 332 28.99 36.59 -9.75
N GLY A 333 28.61 36.20 -10.97
CA GLY A 333 28.14 37.12 -12.01
C GLY A 333 26.79 37.78 -11.75
N ASN A 334 26.05 37.39 -10.70
CA ASN A 334 24.70 37.90 -10.42
C ASN A 334 24.49 38.23 -8.92
N PRO A 335 24.58 39.52 -8.53
CA PRO A 335 24.46 39.96 -7.14
C PRO A 335 23.13 39.59 -6.47
N LYS A 336 22.03 39.55 -7.23
CA LYS A 336 20.70 39.16 -6.70
C LYS A 336 20.64 37.66 -6.39
N LEU A 337 21.35 36.85 -7.17
CA LEU A 337 21.44 35.40 -6.98
C LEU A 337 22.34 35.09 -5.79
N ALA A 338 23.53 35.70 -5.71
CA ALA A 338 24.46 35.57 -4.59
C ALA A 338 23.80 35.84 -3.22
N LYS A 339 22.99 36.90 -3.13
CA LYS A 339 22.25 37.27 -1.90
C LYS A 339 21.27 36.20 -1.42
N LYS A 340 20.79 35.31 -2.30
CA LYS A 340 19.92 34.18 -1.94
C LYS A 340 20.70 32.89 -1.72
N THR A 341 21.71 32.66 -2.53
CA THR A 341 22.48 31.42 -2.60
C THR A 341 23.42 31.26 -1.40
N ILE A 342 24.10 32.33 -0.96
CA ILE A 342 25.03 32.28 0.18
C ILE A 342 24.31 31.91 1.49
N PRO A 343 23.18 32.54 1.87
CA PRO A 343 22.43 32.14 3.06
C PRO A 343 21.81 30.75 2.96
N PHE A 344 21.54 30.26 1.75
CA PHE A 344 21.03 28.91 1.54
C PHE A 344 22.10 27.86 1.85
N PHE A 345 23.28 27.95 1.23
CA PHE A 345 24.37 27.01 1.50
C PHE A 345 24.95 27.13 2.91
N SER A 346 24.95 28.33 3.49
CA SER A 346 25.35 28.51 4.91
C SER A 346 24.39 27.80 5.86
N ARG A 347 23.07 27.79 5.57
CA ARG A 347 22.10 27.01 6.34
C ARG A 347 22.28 25.51 6.13
N LEU A 348 22.58 25.08 4.90
CA LEU A 348 22.86 23.67 4.62
C LEU A 348 24.09 23.19 5.38
N ALA A 349 25.19 23.94 5.37
CA ALA A 349 26.40 23.58 6.13
C ALA A 349 26.13 23.40 7.64
N LYS A 350 25.16 24.12 8.20
CA LYS A 350 24.75 24.03 9.62
C LYS A 350 23.60 23.04 9.88
N SER A 351 23.16 22.30 8.87
CA SER A 351 22.02 21.40 9.02
C SER A 351 22.41 20.13 9.77
N ASP A 352 21.56 19.74 10.72
CA ASP A 352 21.66 18.47 11.45
C ASP A 352 21.08 17.29 10.66
N LYS A 353 20.55 17.54 9.44
CA LYS A 353 19.97 16.50 8.58
C LYS A 353 21.01 15.56 7.99
N PHE A 354 22.29 15.96 7.96
CA PHE A 354 23.39 15.12 7.48
C PHE A 354 24.58 15.21 8.42
N THR A 355 25.35 14.14 8.48
CA THR A 355 26.48 13.96 9.40
C THR A 355 27.83 13.91 8.69
N ASP A 356 27.84 13.85 7.35
CA ASP A 356 29.07 13.82 6.53
C ASP A 356 29.90 15.10 6.65
N SER A 357 31.06 14.99 7.32
CA SER A 357 31.98 16.11 7.57
C SER A 357 32.58 16.69 6.29
N LYS A 358 32.93 15.86 5.30
CA LYS A 358 33.53 16.32 4.04
C LYS A 358 32.56 17.15 3.23
N THR A 359 31.30 16.71 3.18
CA THR A 359 30.21 17.45 2.53
C THR A 359 30.00 18.81 3.20
N ARG A 360 30.09 18.87 4.54
CA ARG A 360 29.99 20.13 5.30
C ARG A 360 31.15 21.09 5.00
N GLU A 361 32.37 20.59 4.93
CA GLU A 361 33.55 21.37 4.52
C GLU A 361 33.38 21.93 3.11
N LEU A 362 32.85 21.13 2.19
CA LEU A 362 32.63 21.57 0.81
C LEU A 362 31.64 22.73 0.73
N TYR A 363 30.51 22.67 1.46
CA TYR A 363 29.58 23.80 1.53
C TYR A 363 30.21 25.06 2.15
N ASN A 364 30.96 24.90 3.24
CA ASN A 364 31.64 26.04 3.88
C ASN A 364 32.67 26.69 2.94
N SER A 365 33.46 25.88 2.23
CA SER A 365 34.42 26.39 1.25
C SER A 365 33.75 27.12 0.09
N THR A 366 32.61 26.61 -0.40
CA THR A 366 31.82 27.28 -1.45
C THR A 366 31.24 28.60 -0.95
N CYS A 367 30.77 28.66 0.30
CA CYS A 367 30.29 29.91 0.90
C CYS A 367 31.41 30.96 1.01
N MET A 368 32.60 30.56 1.46
CA MET A 368 33.76 31.47 1.53
C MET A 368 34.14 32.02 0.15
N GLU A 369 34.24 31.13 -0.85
CA GLU A 369 34.60 31.52 -2.21
C GLU A 369 33.58 32.47 -2.87
N LEU A 370 32.30 32.35 -2.53
CA LEU A 370 31.25 33.27 -2.97
C LEU A 370 31.25 34.62 -2.22
N GLN A 371 31.92 34.71 -1.05
CA GLN A 371 32.01 35.92 -0.22
C GLN A 371 33.28 36.74 -0.47
N GLU A 372 34.35 36.17 -1.00
CA GLU A 372 35.65 36.82 -1.25
C GLU A 372 35.65 37.95 -2.33
N GLN A 373 34.49 38.46 -2.76
CA GLN A 373 34.39 39.58 -3.73
C GLN A 373 33.38 40.70 -3.35
N GLU A 374 32.98 40.83 -2.09
CA GLU A 374 32.63 42.18 -1.57
C GLU A 374 33.93 42.97 -1.28
#